data_AF-A0A2V5YP34-F1
#
_entry.id   AF-A0A2V5YP34-F1
#
_cell.length_a   1.000
_cell.length_b   1.000
_cell.length_c   1.000
_cell.angle_alpha   90.00
_cell.angle_beta   90.00
_cell.angle_gamma   90.00
#
_symmetry.space_group_name_H-M   'P 1'
#
loop_
_entity.id
_entity.type
_entity.pdbx_description
1 polymer ?
#
loop_
_entity_poly.entity_id
_entity_poly.type
_entity_poly.pdbx_seq_one_letter_code
_entity_poly.pdbx_strand_id
1 'polypeptide(L)' 'MHEHLPALAAKIERVLSIKPEYVVTQPAELRILREMSETDVSEFAQNHGWGVIRRLGGRQIEFYNDASRRPL' A
#
# COMPACT_ATOMS: atom_id res chain seq x y z
N MET A 1 -9.80 -8.18 -11.53
CA MET A 1 -9.69 -7.98 -10.07
C MET A 1 -8.38 -8.61 -9.64
N HIS A 2 -7.50 -7.89 -8.94
CA HIS A 2 -6.20 -8.42 -8.54
C HIS A 2 -6.39 -9.47 -7.43
N GLU A 3 -6.37 -10.76 -7.77
CA GLU A 3 -6.67 -11.88 -6.85
C GLU A 3 -5.81 -11.86 -5.57
N HIS A 4 -4.60 -11.31 -5.66
CA HIS A 4 -3.65 -11.23 -4.55
C HIS A 4 -3.72 -9.91 -3.76
N LEU A 5 -4.53 -8.93 -4.19
CA LEU A 5 -4.63 -7.62 -3.53
C LEU A 5 -5.19 -7.72 -2.10
N PRO A 6 -6.21 -8.54 -1.80
CA PRO A 6 -6.67 -8.73 -0.42
C PRO A 6 -5.58 -9.31 0.50
N ALA A 7 -4.79 -10.27 0.01
CA ALA A 7 -3.70 -10.86 0.77
C ALA A 7 -2.57 -9.84 1.03
N LEU A 8 -2.27 -8.99 0.03
CA LEU A 8 -1.33 -7.89 0.19
C LEU A 8 -1.83 -6.86 1.20
N ALA A 9 -3.11 -6.49 1.16
CA ALA A 9 -3.72 -5.58 2.12
C ALA A 9 -3.57 -6.10 3.55
N ALA A 10 -3.93 -7.36 3.81
CA ALA A 10 -3.80 -7.98 5.13
C ALA A 10 -2.34 -7.99 5.63
N LYS A 11 -1.37 -8.17 4.72
CA LYS A 11 0.05 -8.07 5.06
C LYS A 11 0.44 -6.64 5.45
N ILE A 12 0.01 -5.64 4.67
CA ILE A 12 0.29 -4.23 4.95
C ILE A 12 -0.32 -3.83 6.30
N GLU A 13 -1.59 -4.17 6.55
CA GLU A 13 -2.26 -3.94 7.85
C GLU A 13 -1.47 -4.51 9.01
N ARG A 14 -1.09 -5.79 8.90
CA ARG A 14 -0.34 -6.47 9.94
C ARG A 14 0.98 -5.76 10.21
N VAL A 15 1.72 -5.35 9.19
CA VAL A 15 2.98 -4.63 9.39
C VAL A 15 2.73 -3.25 10.00
N LEU A 16 1.78 -2.48 9.47
CA LEU A 16 1.48 -1.12 9.95
C LEU A 16 0.87 -1.09 11.36
N SER A 17 0.32 -2.20 11.85
CA SER A 17 -0.12 -2.30 13.26
C SER A 17 1.04 -2.27 14.26
N ILE A 18 2.26 -2.58 13.83
CA ILE A 18 3.45 -2.67 14.70
C ILE A 18 4.61 -1.78 14.24
N LYS A 19 4.57 -1.24 13.02
CA LYS A 19 5.60 -0.38 12.44
C LYS A 19 4.96 0.86 11.80
N PRO A 20 5.67 2.00 11.74
CA PRO A 20 5.13 3.21 11.12
C PRO A 20 4.97 3.08 9.60
N GLU A 21 5.76 2.22 8.95
CA GLU A 21 5.83 2.10 7.50
C GLU A 21 6.02 0.65 7.04
N TYR A 22 5.65 0.40 5.78
CA TYR A 22 5.91 -0.82 5.04
C TYR A 22 6.42 -0.49 3.62
N VAL A 23 7.70 -0.79 3.38
CA VAL A 23 8.30 -0.70 2.05
C VAL A 23 8.08 -2.03 1.31
N VAL A 24 7.42 -1.95 0.16
CA VAL A 24 7.18 -3.12 -0.69
C VAL A 24 8.48 -3.50 -1.39
N THR A 25 9.08 -4.59 -0.95
CA THR A 25 10.37 -5.10 -1.44
C THR A 25 10.24 -6.39 -2.25
N GLN A 26 9.13 -7.11 -2.10
CA GLN A 26 8.93 -8.38 -2.79
C GLN A 26 8.47 -8.15 -4.24
N PRO A 27 9.14 -8.74 -5.25
CA PRO A 27 8.77 -8.54 -6.66
C PRO A 27 7.32 -8.89 -6.99
N ALA A 28 6.76 -9.93 -6.35
CA ALA A 28 5.38 -10.34 -6.56
C ALA A 28 4.37 -9.27 -6.08
N GLU A 29 4.66 -8.62 -4.95
CA GLU A 29 3.82 -7.56 -4.39
C GLU A 29 3.92 -6.27 -5.20
N LEU A 30 5.16 -5.91 -5.60
CA LEU A 30 5.38 -4.79 -6.52
C LEU A 30 4.66 -4.99 -7.84
N ARG A 31 4.57 -6.22 -8.37
CA ARG A 31 3.85 -6.50 -9.62
C ARG A 31 2.36 -6.16 -9.49
N ILE A 32 1.71 -6.60 -8.41
CA ILE A 32 0.29 -6.29 -8.14
C ILE A 32 0.06 -4.78 -8.17
N LEU A 33 0.90 -4.02 -7.45
CA LEU A 33 0.72 -2.57 -7.32
C LEU A 33 1.12 -1.80 -8.58
N ARG A 34 1.95 -2.38 -9.46
CA ARG A 34 2.37 -1.78 -10.74
C ARG A 34 1.34 -1.96 -11.85
N GLU A 35 0.53 -3.01 -11.77
CA GLU A 35 -0.61 -3.23 -12.67
C GLU A 35 -1.75 -2.23 -12.39
N MET A 36 -1.75 -1.62 -11.21
CA MET A 36 -2.65 -0.55 -10.80
C MET A 36 -2.15 0.83 -11.24
N SER A 37 -3.08 1.72 -11.63
CA SER A 37 -2.74 3.12 -11.86
C SER A 37 -2.28 3.80 -10.57
N GLU A 38 -1.67 4.98 -10.68
CA GLU A 38 -1.28 5.76 -9.51
C GLU A 38 -2.48 6.15 -8.65
N THR A 39 -3.58 6.54 -9.30
CA THR A 39 -4.86 6.83 -8.63
C THR A 39 -5.40 5.60 -7.91
N ASP A 40 -5.42 4.43 -8.55
CA ASP A 40 -5.94 3.21 -7.94
C ASP A 40 -5.13 2.81 -6.69
N VAL A 41 -3.80 2.96 -6.71
CA VAL A 41 -2.97 2.67 -5.53
C VAL A 41 -3.20 3.69 -4.42
N SER A 42 -3.42 4.95 -4.76
CA SER A 42 -3.76 5.99 -3.79
C SER A 42 -5.13 5.74 -3.16
N GLU A 43 -6.15 5.40 -3.95
CA GLU A 43 -7.48 5.04 -3.45
C GLU A 43 -7.45 3.78 -2.61
N PHE A 44 -6.72 2.75 -3.05
CA PHE A 44 -6.49 1.55 -2.27
C PHE A 44 -5.89 1.88 -0.89
N ALA A 45 -4.82 2.67 -0.83
CA ALA A 45 -4.22 3.07 0.45
C ALA A 45 -5.21 3.85 1.34
N GLN A 46 -5.93 4.81 0.74
CA GLN A 46 -6.89 5.66 1.45
C GLN A 46 -8.05 4.85 2.04
N ASN A 47 -8.57 3.85 1.32
CA ASN A 47 -9.65 2.98 1.81
C ASN A 47 -9.27 2.17 3.06
N HIS A 48 -7.97 2.03 3.34
CA HIS A 48 -7.47 1.40 4.56
C HIS A 48 -6.88 2.40 5.59
N GLY A 49 -7.02 3.71 5.37
CA GLY A 49 -6.47 4.74 6.27
C GLY A 49 -4.95 4.86 6.23
N TRP A 50 -4.33 4.51 5.09
CA TRP A 50 -2.89 4.64 4.87
C TRP A 50 -2.57 5.80 3.93
N GLY A 51 -1.36 6.31 4.07
CA GLY A 51 -0.71 7.08 3.01
C GLY A 51 0.17 6.17 2.16
N VAL A 52 0.45 6.59 0.93
CA VAL A 52 1.31 5.86 0.00
C VAL A 52 2.21 6.79 -0.80
N ILE A 53 3.47 6.40 -0.99
CA ILE A 53 4.43 7.11 -1.85
C ILE A 53 5.01 6.14 -2.88
N ARG A 54 5.00 6.54 -4.15
CA ARG A 54 5.75 5.86 -5.23
C ARG A 54 7.09 6.59 -5.43
N ARG A 55 8.20 5.86 -5.32
CA ARG A 55 9.56 6.37 -5.56
C ARG A 55 10.19 5.66 -6.74
N LEU A 56 11.28 6.24 -7.27
CA LEU A 56 12.12 5.63 -8.30
C LEU A 56 11.33 5.17 -9.54
N GLY A 57 10.36 5.97 -9.99
CA GLY A 57 9.49 5.63 -11.13
C GLY A 57 8.58 4.41 -10.87
N GLY A 58 8.08 4.27 -9.63
CA GLY A 58 7.19 3.15 -9.24
C GLY A 58 7.93 1.83 -9.03
N ARG A 59 9.25 1.85 -8.82
CA ARG A 59 10.05 0.67 -8.43
C ARG A 59 10.03 0.41 -6.93
N GLN A 60 9.75 1.44 -6.15
CA GLN A 60 9.59 1.34 -4.72
C GLN A 60 8.25 1.98 -4.36
N ILE A 61 7.45 1.24 -3.59
CA ILE A 61 6.17 1.69 -3.07
C ILE A 61 6.22 1.54 -1.57
N GLU A 62 5.81 2.58 -0.87
CA GLU A 62 5.91 2.68 0.57
C GLU A 62 4.55 3.08 1.12
N PHE A 63 4.05 2.31 2.08
CA PHE A 63 2.83 2.58 2.81
C PHE A 63 3.17 3.02 4.23
N TYR A 64 2.38 3.92 4.79
CA TYR A 64 2.52 4.36 6.18
C TYR A 64 1.15 4.62 6.80
N ASN A 65 1.06 4.51 8.12
CA ASN A 65 -0.15 4.91 8.83
C ASN A 65 -0.40 6.40 8.61
N ASP A 66 -1.57 6.73 8.08
CA ASP A 66 -2.00 8.13 7.99
C ASP A 66 -3.09 8.38 9.04
N ALA A 67 -2.64 8.83 10.22
CA ALA A 67 -3.54 9.16 11.32
C ALA A 67 -4.55 10.27 10.97
N SER A 68 -4.26 11.09 9.95
CA SER A 68 -5.19 12.12 9.47
C SER A 68 -6.34 11.57 8.61
N ARG A 69 -6.27 10.30 8.22
CA ARG A 69 -7.23 9.63 7.32
C ARG A 69 -8.17 8.67 8.03
N ARG A 70 -8.02 8.48 9.35
CA ARG A 70 -8.99 7.71 10.13
C ARG A 70 -10.26 8.55 10.31
N PRO A 71 -11.45 8.05 9.94
CA PRO A 71 -12.69 8.66 10.38
C PRO A 71 -12.70 8.69 11.91
N LEU A 72 -13.11 9.81 12.50
CA LEU A 72 -13.36 9.93 13.94
C LEU A 72 -14.45 8.96 14.40
#